data_AF-A0A8I7BI32-F1
#
_entry.id   AF-A0A8I7BI32-F1
#
_cell.length_a   1.000
_cell.length_b   1.000
_cell.length_c   1.000
_cell.angle_alpha   90.00
_cell.angle_beta   90.00
_cell.angle_gamma   90.00
#
_symmetry.space_group_name_H-M   'P 1'
#
loop_
_entity.id
_entity.type
_entity.pdbx_description
1 polymer ?
#
loop_
_entity_poly.entity_id
_entity_poly.type
_entity_poly.pdbx_seq_one_letter_code
_entity_poly.pdbx_strand_id
1 'polypeptide(L)'
;MVDLFSARDKRDADESAREKRETEERAREKRETEESVDQTRQEIQHMMAMVEADGAKPGSDEHFYATFLFMEKKYRDVFSSFTAHEPIARLGWIKRIWDLNNK
;
A
#
# COMPACT_ATOMS: atom_id res chain seq x y z
N MET A 1 52.42 -24.07 -14.41
CA MET A 1 51.58 -23.17 -15.23
C MET A 1 50.24 -23.07 -14.52
N VAL A 2 49.73 -21.87 -14.25
CA VAL A 2 48.37 -21.73 -13.72
C VAL A 2 47.43 -21.96 -14.90
N ASP A 3 46.54 -22.95 -14.81
CA ASP A 3 45.58 -23.26 -15.88
C ASP A 3 44.61 -22.10 -16.06
N LEU A 4 44.90 -21.28 -17.07
CA LEU A 4 44.13 -20.10 -17.46
C LEU A 4 42.67 -20.45 -17.80
N PHE A 5 42.43 -21.70 -18.22
CA PHE A 5 41.11 -22.28 -18.49
C PHE A 5 40.29 -22.50 -17.21
N SER A 6 40.89 -23.05 -16.14
CA SER A 6 40.19 -23.24 -14.86
C SER A 6 39.85 -21.91 -14.16
N ALA A 7 40.64 -20.86 -14.39
CA ALA A 7 40.36 -19.52 -13.86
C ALA A 7 39.22 -18.80 -14.60
N ARG A 8 38.89 -19.20 -15.83
CA ARG A 8 37.77 -18.65 -16.59
C ARG A 8 36.46 -19.32 -16.20
N ASP A 9 36.46 -20.65 -16.11
CA ASP A 9 35.31 -21.46 -15.70
C ASP A 9 34.78 -21.09 -14.30
N LYS A 10 35.70 -20.80 -13.36
CA LYS A 10 35.35 -20.29 -12.02
C LYS A 10 34.72 -18.89 -12.03
N ARG A 11 35.09 -18.04 -12.99
CA ARG A 11 34.53 -16.68 -13.11
C ARG A 11 33.14 -16.73 -13.74
N ASP A 12 32.96 -17.54 -14.77
CA ASP A 12 31.67 -17.73 -15.44
C ASP A 12 30.64 -18.34 -14.48
N ALA A 13 31.07 -19.26 -13.60
CA ALA A 13 30.25 -19.80 -12.53
C ALA A 13 29.88 -18.77 -11.45
N ASP A 14 30.82 -17.89 -11.06
CA ASP A 14 30.56 -16.82 -10.08
C ASP A 14 29.62 -15.74 -10.65
N GLU A 15 29.78 -15.38 -11.92
CA GLU A 15 28.89 -14.45 -12.64
C GLU A 15 27.47 -15.02 -12.74
N SER A 16 27.34 -16.28 -13.17
CA SER A 16 26.05 -16.97 -13.21
C SER A 16 25.39 -17.09 -11.83
N ALA A 17 26.17 -17.24 -10.75
CA ALA A 17 25.65 -17.27 -9.39
C ALA A 17 25.18 -15.90 -8.92
N ARG A 18 25.86 -14.82 -9.32
CA ARG A 18 25.46 -13.43 -9.01
C ARG A 18 24.17 -13.06 -9.72
N GLU A 19 24.06 -13.35 -11.02
CA GLU A 19 22.83 -13.10 -11.78
C GLU A 19 21.62 -13.81 -11.18
N LYS A 20 21.78 -15.09 -10.79
CA LYS A 20 20.72 -15.84 -10.10
C LYS A 20 20.27 -15.14 -8.82
N ARG A 21 21.21 -14.70 -7.97
CA ARG A 21 20.88 -13.98 -6.73
C ARG A 21 20.14 -12.67 -7.00
N GLU A 22 20.59 -11.89 -7.99
CA GLU A 22 19.91 -10.64 -8.36
C GLU A 22 18.49 -10.89 -8.88
N THR A 23 18.27 -11.95 -9.66
CA THR A 23 16.93 -12.30 -10.13
C THR A 23 16.00 -12.77 -9.01
N GLU A 24 16.54 -13.52 -8.04
CA GLU A 24 15.79 -13.96 -6.84
C GLU A 24 15.44 -12.77 -5.93
N GLU A 25 16.37 -11.84 -5.74
CA GLU A 25 16.16 -10.61 -4.97
C GLU A 25 15.07 -9.75 -5.60
N ARG A 26 15.16 -9.47 -6.91
CA ARG A 26 14.10 -8.74 -7.64
C ARG A 26 12.75 -9.44 -7.58
N ALA A 27 12.73 -10.77 -7.68
CA ALA A 27 11.48 -11.54 -7.57
C ALA A 27 10.88 -11.44 -6.15
N ARG A 28 11.72 -11.40 -5.11
CA ARG A 28 11.29 -11.20 -3.73
C ARG A 28 10.74 -9.79 -3.51
N GLU A 29 11.47 -8.75 -3.93
CA GLU A 29 11.01 -7.36 -3.85
C GLU A 29 9.66 -7.16 -4.56
N LYS A 30 9.49 -7.78 -5.73
CA LYS A 30 8.22 -7.74 -6.48
C LYS A 30 7.07 -8.36 -5.68
N ARG A 31 7.30 -9.52 -5.05
CA ARG A 31 6.30 -10.19 -4.20
C ARG A 31 5.94 -9.36 -2.97
N GLU A 32 6.94 -8.80 -2.29
CA GLU A 32 6.73 -7.93 -1.12
C GLU A 32 5.94 -6.67 -1.51
N THR A 33 6.23 -6.09 -2.68
CA THR A 33 5.48 -4.95 -3.22
C THR A 33 4.04 -5.34 -3.55
N GLU A 34 3.81 -6.44 -4.26
CA GLU A 34 2.47 -6.95 -4.58
C GLU A 34 1.64 -7.22 -3.32
N GLU A 35 2.23 -7.88 -2.32
CA GLU A 35 1.58 -8.14 -1.04
C GLU A 35 1.20 -6.85 -0.29
N SER A 36 2.07 -5.84 -0.30
CA SER A 36 1.79 -4.54 0.32
C SER A 36 0.63 -3.78 -0.36
N VAL A 37 0.50 -3.94 -1.68
CA VAL A 37 -0.60 -3.35 -2.46
C VAL A 37 -1.92 -4.03 -2.13
N ASP A 38 -1.92 -5.36 -2.01
CA ASP A 38 -3.11 -6.11 -1.64
C ASP A 38 -3.57 -5.77 -0.22
N GLN A 39 -2.66 -5.64 0.74
CA GLN A 39 -2.98 -5.19 2.10
C GLN A 39 -3.61 -3.79 2.09
N THR A 40 -3.01 -2.85 1.35
CA THR A 40 -3.55 -1.48 1.22
C THR A 40 -4.96 -1.49 0.61
N ARG A 41 -5.21 -2.34 -0.39
CA ARG A 41 -6.53 -2.45 -1.02
C ARG A 41 -7.57 -2.98 -0.04
N GLN A 42 -7.22 -3.98 0.76
CA GLN A 42 -8.10 -4.53 1.80
C GLN A 42 -8.41 -3.50 2.89
N GLU A 43 -7.41 -2.74 3.33
CA GLU A 43 -7.60 -1.63 4.29
C GLU A 43 -8.60 -0.60 3.77
N ILE A 44 -8.43 -0.14 2.52
CA ILE A 44 -9.31 0.87 1.92
C ILE A 44 -10.74 0.31 1.81
N GLN A 45 -10.91 -0.94 1.37
CA GLN A 45 -12.21 -1.59 1.30
C GLN A 45 -12.90 -1.64 2.67
N HIS A 46 -12.16 -1.98 3.72
CA HIS A 46 -12.68 -2.01 5.07
C HIS A 46 -13.10 -0.62 5.55
N MET A 47 -12.28 0.40 5.33
CA MET A 47 -12.60 1.78 5.73
C MET A 47 -13.79 2.35 4.96
N MET A 48 -13.91 2.06 3.66
CA MET A 48 -15.08 2.46 2.87
C MET A 48 -16.36 1.79 3.39
N ALA A 49 -16.31 0.51 3.77
CA ALA A 49 -17.45 -0.15 4.39
C ALA A 49 -17.85 0.50 5.73
N MET A 50 -16.89 1.00 6.52
CA MET A 50 -17.18 1.77 7.73
C MET A 50 -17.86 3.11 7.41
N VAL A 51 -17.39 3.82 6.38
CA VAL A 51 -17.99 5.08 5.92
C VAL A 51 -19.43 4.87 5.48
N GLU A 52 -19.71 3.79 4.75
CA GLU A 52 -21.07 3.41 4.37
C GLU A 52 -21.93 3.05 5.59
N ALA A 53 -21.38 2.27 6.53
CA ALA A 53 -22.06 1.92 7.79
C ALA A 53 -22.38 3.13 8.66
N ASP A 54 -21.58 4.19 8.59
CA ASP A 54 -21.81 5.45 9.29
C ASP A 54 -22.91 6.32 8.64
N GLY A 55 -23.37 5.94 7.46
CA GLY A 55 -24.48 6.58 6.76
C GLY A 55 -24.09 7.38 5.52
N ALA A 56 -22.83 7.38 5.10
CA ALA A 56 -22.44 7.95 3.81
C ALA A 56 -22.89 7.04 2.67
N LYS A 57 -23.87 7.49 1.90
CA LYS A 57 -24.39 6.70 0.77
C LYS A 57 -23.37 6.68 -0.37
N PRO A 58 -23.26 5.59 -1.13
CA PRO A 58 -22.49 5.58 -2.37
C PRO A 58 -22.88 6.76 -3.27
N GLY A 59 -21.89 7.57 -3.63
CA GLY A 59 -22.08 8.78 -4.44
C GLY A 59 -22.47 10.05 -3.67
N SER A 60 -22.58 10.01 -2.33
CA SER A 60 -22.65 11.23 -1.53
C SER A 60 -21.29 11.92 -1.48
N ASP A 61 -21.30 13.21 -1.12
CA ASP A 61 -20.10 14.01 -0.94
C ASP A 61 -19.13 13.34 0.06
N GLU A 62 -19.61 12.83 1.19
CA GLU A 62 -18.80 12.15 2.19
C GLU A 62 -18.13 10.89 1.64
N HIS A 63 -18.87 10.09 0.87
CA HIS A 63 -18.33 8.91 0.21
C HIS A 63 -17.27 9.28 -0.83
N PHE A 64 -17.52 10.35 -1.60
CA PHE A 64 -16.56 10.89 -2.57
C PHE A 64 -15.28 11.35 -1.86
N TYR A 65 -15.39 12.20 -0.84
CA TYR A 65 -14.25 12.70 -0.07
C TYR A 65 -13.43 11.56 0.55
N ALA A 66 -14.09 10.57 1.14
CA ALA A 66 -13.44 9.39 1.71
C ALA A 66 -12.61 8.62 0.67
N THR A 67 -13.15 8.45 -0.54
CA THR A 67 -12.47 7.73 -1.63
C THR A 67 -11.11 8.36 -1.96
N PHE A 68 -11.05 9.69 -2.02
CA PHE A 68 -9.80 10.41 -2.28
C PHE A 68 -8.86 10.44 -1.08
N LEU A 69 -9.40 10.69 0.12
CA LEU A 69 -8.58 10.74 1.34
C LEU A 69 -7.89 9.40 1.62
N PHE A 70 -8.58 8.28 1.45
CA PHE A 70 -8.00 6.96 1.75
C PHE A 70 -6.92 6.51 0.78
N MET A 71 -6.66 7.24 -0.31
CA MET A 71 -5.48 7.01 -1.14
C MET A 71 -4.18 7.29 -0.36
N GLU A 72 -4.20 8.22 0.60
CA GLU A 72 -3.04 8.53 1.42
C GLU A 72 -3.07 7.80 2.77
N LYS A 73 -1.98 7.10 3.10
CA LYS A 73 -1.85 6.33 4.35
C LYS A 73 -2.10 7.18 5.59
N LYS A 74 -1.65 8.44 5.62
CA LYS A 74 -1.82 9.34 6.76
C LYS A 74 -3.29 9.55 7.15
N TYR A 75 -4.19 9.61 6.16
CA TYR A 75 -5.62 9.77 6.41
C TYR A 75 -6.25 8.45 6.86
N ARG A 76 -5.78 7.31 6.34
CA ARG A 76 -6.18 5.98 6.81
C ARG A 76 -5.82 5.75 8.27
N ASP A 77 -4.58 6.08 8.66
CA ASP A 77 -4.09 5.93 10.04
C ASP A 77 -4.90 6.80 11.03
N VAL A 78 -5.29 8.02 10.62
CA VAL A 78 -6.14 8.87 11.45
C VAL A 78 -7.57 8.35 11.49
N PHE A 79 -8.11 7.91 10.35
CA PHE A 79 -9.47 7.38 10.27
C PHE A 79 -9.65 6.11 11.13
N SER A 80 -8.63 5.23 11.17
CA SER A 80 -8.66 4.02 11.98
C SER A 80 -8.59 4.28 13.49
N SER A 81 -8.13 5.47 13.91
CA SER A 81 -8.14 5.87 15.32
C SER A 81 -9.55 6.17 15.85
N PHE A 82 -10.52 6.42 14.97
CA PHE A 82 -11.90 6.62 15.36
C PHE A 82 -12.56 5.28 15.70
N THR A 83 -12.74 5.05 17.00
CA THR A 83 -13.38 3.83 17.52
C THR A 83 -14.83 3.66 17.04
N ALA A 84 -15.35 2.43 17.10
CA ALA A 84 -16.61 2.01 16.47
C ALA A 84 -17.87 2.82 16.89
N HIS A 85 -17.81 3.61 17.96
CA HIS A 85 -18.98 4.27 18.54
C HIS A 85 -19.24 5.71 18.07
N GLU A 86 -18.44 6.26 17.17
CA GLU A 86 -18.61 7.65 16.72
C GLU A 86 -18.81 7.84 15.20
N PRO A 87 -19.90 7.29 14.60
CA PRO A 87 -20.23 7.51 13.17
C PRO A 87 -20.23 8.98 12.76
N ILE A 88 -20.81 9.85 13.61
CA ILE A 88 -20.91 11.29 13.35
C ILE A 88 -19.52 11.94 13.37
N ALA A 89 -18.60 11.49 14.22
CA ALA A 89 -17.26 12.05 14.29
C ALA A 89 -16.44 11.68 13.05
N ARG A 90 -16.53 10.43 12.57
CA ARG A 90 -15.85 9.98 11.34
C ARG A 90 -16.30 10.75 10.11
N LEU A 91 -17.61 10.84 9.88
CA LEU A 91 -18.15 11.58 8.73
C LEU A 91 -17.87 13.09 8.83
N GLY A 92 -17.97 13.65 10.03
CA GLY A 92 -17.62 15.05 10.29
C GLY A 92 -16.14 15.34 10.04
N TRP A 93 -15.26 14.41 10.41
CA TRP A 93 -13.82 14.52 10.16
C TRP A 93 -13.50 14.49 8.66
N ILE A 94 -14.11 13.57 7.89
CA ILE A 94 -13.95 13.48 6.43
C ILE A 94 -14.26 14.82 5.75
N LYS A 95 -15.39 15.45 6.10
CA LYS A 95 -15.75 16.77 5.54
C LYS A 95 -14.74 17.85 5.91
N ARG A 96 -14.36 17.94 7.19
CA ARG A 96 -13.46 18.98 7.68
C ARG A 96 -12.08 18.89 7.03
N ILE A 97 -11.53 17.68 6.90
CA ILE A 97 -10.20 17.50 6.32
C ILE A 97 -10.21 17.74 4.81
N TRP A 98 -11.29 17.35 4.12
CA TRP A 98 -11.48 17.67 2.71
C TRP A 98 -11.50 19.19 2.49
N ASP A 99 -12.30 19.91 3.27
CA ASP A 99 -12.37 21.37 3.22
C ASP A 99 -11.01 22.02 3.50
N LEU A 100 -10.24 21.51 4.46
CA LEU A 100 -8.91 22.04 4.78
C LEU A 100 -7.89 21.83 3.65
N ASN A 101 -8.00 20.72 2.92
CA ASN A 101 -7.11 20.41 1.81
C ASN A 101 -7.45 21.16 0.52
N ASN A 102 -8.69 21.63 0.37
CA ASN A 102 -9.22 22.21 -0.86
C ASN A 102 -9.69 23.67 -0.70
N LYS A 103 -9.33 24.32 0.41
CA LYS A 103 -9.48 25.77 0.64
C LYS A 103 -8.15 26.46 0.41
#